data_AF-A0A1X7LJR1-F1
#
_entry.id   AF-A0A1X7LJR1-F1
#
_cell.length_a   1.000
_cell.length_b   1.000
_cell.length_c   1.000
_cell.angle_alpha   90.00
_cell.angle_beta   90.00
_cell.angle_gamma   90.00
#
_symmetry.space_group_name_H-M   'P 1'
#
loop_
_entity.id
_entity.type
_entity.pdbx_description
1 polymer ?
#
loop_
_entity_poly.entity_id
_entity_poly.type
_entity_poly.pdbx_seq_one_letter_code
_entity_poly.pdbx_strand_id
1 'polypeptide(L)' 'MSNDIRICDKCRHIKMKSFLPKVKKLDPNAEIKIGCKSYCGHCNKRVFIYINGRYVTAPTEDEAIEKAKPFVK' A
#
# COMPACT_ATOMS: atom_id res chain seq x y z
N MET A 1 -1.07 4.03 18.10
CA MET A 1 -0.86 5.11 17.11
C MET A 1 -1.41 4.59 15.80
N SER A 2 -2.29 5.33 15.12
CA SER A 2 -2.83 4.86 13.84
C SER A 2 -1.73 4.84 12.78
N ASN A 3 -1.59 3.74 12.07
CA ASN A 3 -0.61 3.62 10.98
C ASN A 3 -1.07 4.47 9.79
N ASP A 4 -0.22 5.35 9.26
CA ASP A 4 -0.54 6.15 8.06
C ASP A 4 -0.21 5.31 6.83
N ILE A 5 -1.26 4.77 6.18
CA ILE A 5 -1.12 3.96 4.97
C ILE A 5 -1.58 4.80 3.78
N ARG A 6 -0.73 4.99 2.78
CA ARG A 6 -1.10 5.70 1.55
C ARG A 6 -1.01 4.80 0.34
N ILE A 7 -2.06 4.86 -0.48
CA ILE A 7 -2.22 4.01 -1.65
C ILE A 7 -2.59 4.87 -2.85
N CYS A 8 -1.96 4.60 -3.99
CA CYS A 8 -2.24 5.28 -5.26
C CYS A 8 -3.33 4.53 -6.02
N ASP A 9 -4.55 5.06 -6.07
CA ASP A 9 -5.67 4.55 -6.87
C ASP A 9 -5.37 4.47 -8.38
N LYS A 10 -4.48 5.32 -8.88
CA LYS A 10 -4.03 5.34 -10.28
C LYS A 10 -2.94 4.31 -10.61
N CYS A 11 -2.51 3.50 -9.64
CA CYS A 11 -1.49 2.48 -9.87
C CYS A 11 -2.10 1.29 -10.65
N ARG A 12 -1.51 0.96 -11.82
CA ARG A 12 -1.98 -0.13 -12.69
C ARG A 12 -1.74 -1.53 -12.12
N HIS A 13 -0.81 -1.66 -11.18
CA HIS A 13 -0.40 -2.94 -10.60
C HIS A 13 -1.22 -3.33 -9.36
N ILE A 14 -2.09 -2.45 -8.87
CA ILE A 14 -2.98 -2.76 -7.75
C ILE A 14 -4.42 -2.68 -8.20
N LYS A 15 -5.26 -3.54 -7.63
CA LYS A 15 -6.70 -3.48 -7.81
C LYS A 15 -7.30 -3.01 -6.49
N MET A 16 -7.80 -1.78 -6.43
CA MET A 16 -8.38 -1.19 -5.21
C MET A 16 -9.38 -2.12 -4.50
N LYS A 17 -10.22 -2.82 -5.27
CA LYS A 17 -11.22 -3.76 -4.73
C LYS A 17 -10.60 -4.97 -4.01
N SER A 18 -9.48 -5.52 -4.47
CA SER A 18 -8.79 -6.64 -3.80
C SER A 18 -7.77 -6.15 -2.77
N PHE A 19 -7.19 -4.98 -2.99
CA PHE A 19 -6.10 -4.48 -2.18
C PHE A 19 -6.56 -3.81 -0.88
N LEU A 20 -7.60 -2.98 -0.93
CA LEU A 20 -8.17 -2.35 0.26
C LEU A 20 -8.55 -3.35 1.37
N PRO A 21 -9.25 -4.48 1.10
CA PRO A 21 -9.55 -5.45 2.14
C PRO A 21 -8.29 -6.14 2.67
N LYS A 22 -7.24 -6.34 1.86
CA LYS A 22 -5.95 -6.87 2.36
C LYS A 22 -5.26 -5.90 3.30
N VAL A 23 -5.24 -4.60 2.96
CA VAL A 23 -4.68 -3.55 3.82
C VAL A 23 -5.49 -3.38 5.11
N LYS A 24 -6.82 -3.40 5.04
CA LYS A 24 -7.68 -3.36 6.24
C LYS A 24 -7.50 -4.59 7.14
N LYS A 25 -7.22 -5.76 6.57
CA LYS A 25 -6.87 -6.97 7.35
C LYS A 25 -5.49 -6.85 8.00
N LEU A 26 -4.56 -6.11 7.39
CA LEU A 26 -3.24 -5.84 7.93
C LEU A 26 -3.35 -4.96 9.18
N ASP A 27 -4.13 -3.88 9.09
CA ASP A 27 -4.47 -3.04 10.22
C ASP A 27 -5.86 -2.39 10.02
N PRO A 28 -6.87 -2.78 10.81
CA PRO A 28 -8.20 -2.19 10.73
C PRO A 28 -8.26 -0.76 11.29
N ASN A 29 -7.27 -0.34 12.09
CA ASN A 29 -7.16 0.99 12.70
C ASN A 29 -6.22 1.93 11.92
N ALA A 30 -5.66 1.47 10.80
CA ALA A 30 -4.80 2.30 9.95
C ALA A 30 -5.59 3.41 9.26
N GLU A 31 -4.97 4.59 9.17
CA GLU A 31 -5.46 5.71 8.40
C GLU A 31 -5.09 5.52 6.92
N ILE A 32 -6.03 4.99 6.14
CA ILE A 32 -5.83 4.73 4.70
C ILE A 32 -6.14 5.98 3.89
N LYS A 33 -5.10 6.64 3.38
CA LYS A 33 -5.23 7.78 2.45
C LYS A 33 -5.07 7.30 1.00
N ILE A 34 -6.12 7.48 0.22
CA ILE A 34 -6.12 7.17 -1.21
C ILE A 34 -5.72 8.42 -1.98
N GLY A 35 -4.61 8.36 -2.72
CA GLY A 35 -4.16 9.48 -3.53
C GLY A 35 -2.86 9.19 -4.29
N CYS A 36 -2.74 9.75 -5.49
CA CYS A 36 -1.53 9.63 -6.29
C CYS A 36 -0.40 10.47 -5.66
N LYS A 37 0.69 9.81 -5.26
CA LYS A 37 1.92 10.48 -4.80
C LYS A 37 2.87 10.90 -5.93
N SER A 38 2.46 10.78 -7.20
CA SER A 38 3.32 10.96 -8.37
C SER A 38 4.54 10.01 -8.43
N TYR A 39 4.51 8.90 -7.70
CA TYR A 39 5.52 7.82 -7.76
C TYR A 39 5.31 6.90 -8.98
N CYS A 40 4.91 7.48 -10.12
CA CYS A 40 4.53 6.76 -11.33
C CYS A 40 5.65 5.82 -11.83
N GLY A 41 6.93 6.15 -11.60
CA GLY A 41 8.05 5.28 -11.94
C GLY A 41 8.04 3.92 -11.24
N HIS A 42 7.62 3.88 -9.97
CA HIS A 42 7.52 2.63 -9.19
C HIS A 42 6.15 1.96 -9.37
N CYS A 43 5.06 2.74 -9.35
CA CYS A 43 3.69 2.26 -9.54
C CYS A 43 3.43 1.65 -10.94
N ASN A 44 4.21 2.03 -11.96
CA ASN A 44 4.07 1.49 -13.31
C ASN A 44 4.86 0.19 -13.54
N LYS A 45 5.61 -0.30 -12.55
CA LYS A 45 6.34 -1.56 -12.68
C LYS A 45 5.97 -2.58 -11.59
N ARG A 46 5.49 -2.10 -10.43
CA ARG A 46 5.30 -2.90 -9.22
C ARG A 46 4.17 -2.33 -8.37
N VAL A 47 3.64 -3.15 -7.47
CA VAL A 47 2.77 -2.70 -6.38
C VAL A 47 3.54 -1.76 -5.48
N PHE A 48 2.89 -0.69 -5.04
CA PHE A 48 3.44 0.34 -4.17
C PHE A 48 2.48 0.61 -3.02
N ILE A 49 2.99 0.53 -1.79
CA ILE A 49 2.31 0.91 -0.55
C ILE A 49 3.21 1.90 0.19
N TYR A 50 2.64 2.94 0.76
CA TYR A 50 3.33 3.80 1.71
C TYR A 50 2.83 3.51 3.12
N ILE A 51 3.70 3.22 4.08
CA ILE A 51 3.36 2.94 5.48
C ILE A 51 4.32 3.72 6.38
N ASN A 52 3.79 4.54 7.29
CA ASN A 52 4.55 5.21 8.36
C ASN A 52 5.80 5.95 7.87
N GLY A 53 5.72 6.60 6.71
CA GLY A 53 6.86 7.34 6.15
C GLY A 53 7.79 6.53 5.24
N ARG A 54 7.55 5.23 5.06
CA ARG A 54 8.33 4.34 4.17
C ARG A 54 7.48 3.86 3.02
N TYR A 55 8.08 3.69 1.85
CA TYR A 55 7.44 3.01 0.73
C TYR A 55 7.91 1.57 0.63
N VAL A 56 6.95 0.67 0.43
CA VAL A 56 7.15 -0.75 0.19
C VAL A 56 6.71 -1.04 -1.24
N THR A 57 7.59 -1.69 -1.99
CA THR A 57 7.29 -2.11 -3.36
C THR A 57 7.47 -3.61 -3.53
N ALA A 58 6.55 -4.25 -4.25
CA ALA A 58 6.62 -5.67 -4.55
C ALA A 58 6.00 -5.98 -5.92
N PRO A 59 6.38 -7.09 -6.57
CA PRO A 59 5.79 -7.50 -7.84
C PRO A 59 4.30 -7.86 -7.72
N THR A 60 3.84 -8.35 -6.57
CA THR A 60 2.44 -8.76 -6.33
C THR A 60 1.83 -8.06 -5.12
N GLU A 61 0.50 -8.04 -5.05
CA GLU A 61 -0.23 -7.47 -3.91
C GLU A 61 0.08 -8.20 -2.61
N ASP A 62 0.12 -9.53 -2.65
CA ASP A 62 0.38 -10.37 -1.47
C ASP A 62 1.80 -10.18 -0.93
N GLU A 63 2.81 -10.12 -1.80
CA GLU A 63 4.17 -9.80 -1.36
C GLU A 63 4.29 -8.38 -0.80
N ALA A 64 3.54 -7.41 -1.34
CA ALA A 64 3.55 -6.05 -0.81
C ALA A 64 3.00 -6.01 0.61
N ILE A 65 1.94 -6.78 0.86
CA ILE A 65 1.30 -6.94 2.17
C ILE A 65 2.24 -7.68 3.15
N GLU A 66 2.86 -8.77 2.72
CA GLU A 66 3.85 -9.52 3.50
C GLU A 66 5.03 -8.62 3.92
N LYS A 67 5.58 -7.85 2.98
CA LYS A 67 6.64 -6.89 3.27
C LYS A 67 6.15 -5.72 4.11
N ALA A 68 4.88 -5.35 4.01
CA ALA A 68 4.25 -4.29 4.80
C ALA A 68 4.03 -4.68 6.27
N LYS A 69 3.73 -5.95 6.57
CA LYS A 69 3.49 -6.48 7.94
C LYS A 69 4.48 -5.95 8.99
N PRO A 70 5.81 -6.05 8.82
CA PRO A 70 6.77 -5.58 9.83
C PRO A 70 6.85 -4.05 9.98
N PHE A 71 6.25 -3.27 9.08
CA PHE A 71 6.26 -1.80 9.16
C PHE A 71 5.01 -1.21 9.83
N VAL A 72 3.99 -2.04 10.05
CA VAL A 72 2.81 -1.69 10.85
C VAL A 72 3.20 -1.76 12.33
N LYS A 73 2.91 -0.69 13.07
CA LYS A 73 3.18 -0.58 14.51
C LYS A 73 1.93 -0.82 15.34
#